data_AF-A0A5C7ZTQ4-F1
#
_entry.id   AF-A0A5C7ZTQ4-F1
#
_cell.length_a   1.000
_cell.length_b   1.000
_cell.length_c   1.000
_cell.angle_alpha   90.00
_cell.angle_beta   90.00
_cell.angle_gamma   90.00
#
_symmetry.space_group_name_H-M   'P 1'
#
loop_
_entity.id
_entity.type
_entity.pdbx_description
1 polymer ?
#
loop_
_entity_poly.entity_id
_entity_poly.type
_entity_poly.pdbx_seq_one_letter_code
_entity_poly.pdbx_strand_id
1 'polypeptide(L)'
;PAPPLDGLQAIEWGGGLRWYAGEQPAIRGAAARLGGHATLYRAPESLRCLEDAFTPLSPALLALHRRLKKAFDPKGILNPGRLYAEF
;
A
#
# COMPACT_ATOMS: atom_id res chain seq x y z
N PRO A 1 8.85 16.43 7.93
CA PRO A 1 8.22 16.45 9.28
C PRO A 1 7.77 15.04 9.69
N ALA A 2 7.95 14.67 10.97
CA ALA A 2 7.45 13.38 11.46
C ALA A 2 5.91 13.42 11.61
N PRO A 3 5.17 12.44 11.10
CA PRO A 3 3.73 12.36 11.31
C PRO A 3 3.42 12.12 12.81
N PRO A 4 2.34 12.69 13.36
CA PRO A 4 1.96 12.52 14.76
C PRO A 4 1.33 11.14 14.96
N LEU A 5 2.16 10.11 14.96
CA LEU A 5 1.75 8.71 15.09
C LEU A 5 2.43 8.11 16.33
N ASP A 6 1.68 7.30 17.06
CA ASP A 6 2.12 6.51 18.21
C ASP A 6 2.79 5.19 17.78
N GLY A 7 3.55 4.54 18.66
CA GLY A 7 4.18 3.25 18.35
C GLY A 7 5.60 3.37 17.78
N LEU A 8 6.14 2.23 17.33
CA LEU A 8 7.54 2.15 16.92
C LEU A 8 7.74 2.80 15.56
N GLN A 9 8.68 3.74 15.50
CA GLN A 9 9.10 4.39 14.27
C GLN A 9 10.59 4.20 14.05
N ALA A 10 10.97 3.82 12.83
CA ALA A 10 12.36 3.81 12.40
C ALA A 10 12.49 4.51 11.05
N ILE A 11 13.65 5.09 10.79
CA ILE A 11 13.99 5.70 9.51
C ILE A 11 15.09 4.81 8.90
N GLU A 12 14.92 4.45 7.64
CA GLU A 12 15.94 3.72 6.88
C GLU A 12 17.21 4.58 6.74
N TRP A 13 18.38 3.96 6.59
CA TRP A 13 19.68 4.65 6.57
C TRP A 13 19.68 5.86 5.64
N GLY A 14 19.28 5.69 4.38
CA GLY A 14 19.24 6.75 3.37
C GLY A 14 18.14 7.80 3.57
N GLY A 15 17.31 7.67 4.61
CA GLY A 15 16.21 8.59 4.90
C GLY A 15 15.01 8.48 3.95
N GLY A 16 15.04 7.54 3.00
CA GLY A 16 14.00 7.39 1.97
C GLY A 16 12.75 6.64 2.43
N LEU A 17 12.84 5.89 3.54
CA LEU A 17 11.73 5.12 4.08
C LEU A 17 11.55 5.38 5.57
N ARG A 18 10.27 5.41 5.99
CA ARG A 18 9.86 5.38 7.39
C ARG A 18 9.12 4.09 7.66
N TRP A 19 9.60 3.34 8.64
CA TRP A 19 8.95 2.15 9.16
C TRP A 19 8.05 2.53 10.33
N TYR A 20 6.90 1.89 10.39
CA TYR A 20 5.89 2.09 11.43
C TYR A 20 5.36 0.73 11.88
N ALA A 21 5.25 0.52 13.19
CA ALA A 21 4.53 -0.61 13.77
C ALA A 21 3.55 -0.13 14.84
N GLY A 22 2.26 -0.34 14.58
CA GLY A 22 1.14 0.10 15.41
C GLY A 22 -0.23 -0.18 14.73
N GLU A 23 -1.31 0.22 15.39
CA GLU A 23 -2.70 0.01 14.95
C GLU A 23 -3.07 0.85 13.72
N GLN A 24 -3.87 0.28 12.81
CA GLN A 24 -3.81 0.58 11.37
C GLN A 24 -4.71 1.68 10.77
N PRO A 25 -5.79 2.21 11.36
CA PRO A 25 -6.74 3.01 10.56
C PRO A 25 -6.21 4.40 10.14
N ALA A 26 -5.18 4.94 10.78
CA ALA A 26 -4.70 6.31 10.52
C ALA A 26 -3.49 6.43 9.57
N ILE A 27 -2.74 5.35 9.34
CA ILE A 27 -1.41 5.46 8.71
C ILE A 27 -1.47 5.90 7.25
N ARG A 28 -2.39 5.32 6.45
CA ARG A 28 -2.56 5.69 5.04
C ARG A 28 -3.05 7.12 4.89
N GLY A 29 -4.00 7.55 5.74
CA GLY A 29 -4.49 8.92 5.75
C GLY A 29 -3.39 9.92 6.17
N ALA A 30 -2.55 9.56 7.14
CA ALA A 30 -1.42 10.39 7.54
C ALA A 30 -0.36 10.50 6.43
N ALA A 31 -0.03 9.39 5.76
CA ALA A 31 0.87 9.40 4.62
C ALA A 31 0.31 10.25 3.47
N ALA A 32 -0.97 10.12 3.15
CA ALA A 32 -1.64 10.88 2.09
C ALA A 32 -1.63 12.40 2.35
N ARG A 33 -1.86 12.84 3.59
CA ARG A 33 -1.76 14.26 3.98
C ARG A 33 -0.36 14.83 3.81
N LEU A 34 0.67 13.98 3.84
CA LEU A 34 2.07 14.35 3.59
C LEU A 34 2.49 14.12 2.12
N GLY A 35 1.55 13.80 1.23
CA GLY A 35 1.82 13.53 -0.19
C GLY A 35 2.48 12.18 -0.47
N GLY A 36 2.47 11.26 0.50
CA GLY A 36 3.06 9.93 0.39
C GLY A 36 2.03 8.79 0.42
N HIS A 37 2.54 7.56 0.52
CA HIS A 37 1.76 6.33 0.63
C HIS A 37 2.30 5.44 1.74
N ALA A 38 1.49 4.50 2.22
CA ALA A 38 1.91 3.48 3.17
C ALA A 38 1.66 2.07 2.60
N THR A 39 2.67 1.22 2.70
CA THR A 39 2.63 -0.16 2.22
C THR A 39 2.73 -1.11 3.40
N LEU A 40 1.79 -2.04 3.51
CA LEU A 40 1.81 -3.08 4.52
C LEU A 40 2.93 -4.07 4.21
N TYR A 41 3.94 -4.12 5.06
CA TYR A 41 5.08 -5.03 4.90
C TYR A 41 4.87 -6.34 5.68
N ARG A 42 4.56 -6.24 6.97
CA ARG A 42 4.40 -7.38 7.88
C ARG A 42 3.15 -7.19 8.73
N ALA A 43 2.29 -8.20 8.76
CA ALA A 43 1.07 -8.25 9.55
C ALA A 43 0.67 -9.72 9.79
N PRO A 44 -0.12 -10.02 10.84
CA PRO A 44 -0.79 -11.29 10.99
C PRO A 44 -1.67 -11.62 9.78
N GLU A 45 -1.89 -12.91 9.50
CA GLU A 45 -2.71 -13.35 8.37
C GLU A 45 -4.14 -12.83 8.44
N SER A 46 -4.73 -12.79 9.64
CA SER A 46 -6.06 -12.22 9.88
C SER A 46 -6.20 -10.80 9.34
N LEU A 47 -5.13 -10.00 9.43
CA LEU A 47 -5.12 -8.62 8.95
C LEU A 47 -4.81 -8.53 7.45
N ARG A 48 -3.96 -9.42 6.93
CA ARG A 48 -3.69 -9.51 5.49
C ARG A 48 -4.90 -9.95 4.67
N CYS A 49 -5.84 -10.66 5.27
CA CYS A 49 -7.12 -11.01 4.63
C CYS A 49 -8.12 -9.84 4.59
N LEU A 50 -7.94 -8.83 5.44
CA LEU A 50 -8.85 -7.69 5.57
C LEU A 50 -8.31 -6.43 4.87
N GLU A 51 -6.99 -6.28 4.80
CA GLU A 51 -6.32 -5.09 4.28
C GLU A 51 -5.42 -5.42 3.09
N ASP A 52 -5.57 -4.65 2.01
CA ASP A 52 -4.66 -4.71 0.87
C ASP A 52 -3.22 -4.37 1.28
N ALA A 53 -2.22 -4.84 0.53
CA ALA A 53 -0.83 -4.50 0.82
C ALA A 53 -0.50 -3.03 0.47
N PHE A 54 -1.07 -2.50 -0.62
CA PHE A 54 -0.76 -1.18 -1.16
C PHE A 54 -1.83 -0.15 -0.75
N THR A 55 -1.44 1.13 -0.75
CA THR A 55 -2.42 2.21 -0.64
C THR A 55 -3.33 2.17 -1.88
N PRO A 56 -4.66 2.27 -1.72
CA PRO A 56 -5.58 2.31 -2.85
C PRO A 56 -5.23 3.42 -3.85
N LEU A 57 -5.30 3.08 -5.13
CA LEU A 57 -5.08 4.04 -6.21
C LEU A 57 -6.28 4.96 -6.38
N SER A 58 -6.03 6.17 -6.86
CA SER A 58 -7.12 6.99 -7.39
C SER A 58 -7.83 6.27 -8.54
N PRO A 59 -9.12 6.54 -8.78
CA PRO A 59 -9.87 5.85 -9.84
C PRO A 59 -9.20 5.95 -11.23
N ALA A 60 -8.58 7.09 -11.54
CA ALA A 60 -7.88 7.30 -12.81
C ALA A 60 -6.62 6.42 -12.94
N LEU A 61 -5.81 6.33 -11.88
CA LEU A 61 -4.62 5.48 -11.87
C LEU A 61 -4.98 4.00 -11.91
N LEU A 62 -6.03 3.60 -11.19
CA LEU A 62 -6.53 2.24 -11.22
C LEU A 62 -6.99 1.83 -12.64
N ALA A 63 -7.71 2.71 -13.33
CA ALA A 63 -8.14 2.48 -14.72
C ALA A 63 -6.94 2.36 -15.68
N LEU A 64 -5.89 3.16 -15.48
CA LEU A 64 -4.65 3.02 -16.24
C LEU A 64 -3.96 1.68 -15.96
N HIS A 65 -3.81 1.29 -14.69
CA HIS A 65 -3.19 0.03 -14.31
C HIS A 65 -3.94 -1.19 -14.88
N ARG A 66 -5.28 -1.19 -14.85
CA ARG A 66 -6.10 -2.26 -15.45
C ARG A 66 -5.84 -2.40 -16.95
N ARG A 67 -5.75 -1.28 -17.70
CA ARG A 67 -5.44 -1.29 -19.13
C ARG A 67 -4.05 -1.86 -19.40
N LEU A 68 -3.06 -1.48 -18.60
CA LEU A 68 -1.70 -2.03 -18.68
C LEU A 68 -1.70 -3.53 -18.38
N LYS A 69 -2.31 -3.97 -17.27
CA LYS A 69 -2.38 -5.40 -16.92
C LYS A 69 -3.06 -6.20 -18.03
N LYS A 70 -4.16 -5.71 -18.60
CA LYS A 70 -4.84 -6.38 -19.71
C LYS A 70 -4.00 -6.47 -20.98
N ALA A 71 -3.16 -5.46 -21.27
CA ALA A 71 -2.28 -5.49 -22.43
C ALA A 71 -1.14 -6.51 -22.27
N PHE A 72 -0.55 -6.60 -21.07
CA PHE A 72 0.57 -7.49 -20.79
C PHE A 72 0.18 -8.93 -20.41
N ASP A 73 -0.98 -9.10 -19.77
CA ASP A 73 -1.50 -10.38 -19.30
C ASP A 73 -3.01 -10.50 -19.61
N PRO A 74 -3.39 -10.64 -20.90
CA PRO A 74 -4.80 -10.71 -21.29
C PRO A 74 -5.55 -11.91 -20.69
N LYS A 75 -4.82 -12.95 -20.27
CA LYS A 75 -5.37 -14.16 -19.67
C LYS A 75 -5.36 -14.15 -18.14
N GLY A 76 -4.80 -13.12 -17.50
CA GLY A 76 -4.76 -13.00 -16.05
C GLY A 76 -3.93 -14.06 -15.33
N ILE A 77 -2.94 -14.66 -15.98
CA ILE A 77 -2.14 -15.78 -15.44
C ILE A 77 -1.11 -15.26 -14.42
N LEU A 78 -0.62 -14.05 -14.60
CA LEU A 78 0.47 -13.50 -13.80
C LEU A 78 -0.09 -12.87 -12.51
N ASN A 79 0.14 -13.58 -11.40
CA ASN A 79 -0.12 -13.10 -10.03
C ASN A 79 -1.56 -12.57 -9.83
N PRO A 80 -2.60 -13.39 -10.04
CA PRO A 80 -3.99 -12.98 -9.82
C PRO A 80 -4.19 -12.48 -8.37
N GLY A 81 -4.87 -11.35 -8.22
CA GLY A 81 -5.19 -10.75 -6.91
C GLY A 81 -4.02 -10.20 -6.09
N ARG A 82 -2.76 -10.31 -6.55
CA ARG A 82 -1.58 -9.96 -5.72
C ARG A 82 -1.36 -8.47 -5.52
N LEU A 83 -1.71 -7.64 -6.51
CA LEU A 83 -1.46 -6.18 -6.46
C LEU A 83 -2.68 -5.43 -5.94
N TYR A 84 -3.82 -5.62 -6.60
CA TYR A 84 -5.12 -5.12 -6.15
C TYR A 84 -6.12 -6.26 -6.38
N ALA A 85 -7.04 -6.50 -5.44
CA ALA A 85 -8.08 -7.51 -5.59
C ALA A 85 -8.95 -7.29 -6.84
N GLU A 86 -8.99 -6.05 -7.30
CA GLU A 86 -9.72 -5.51 -8.43
C GLU A 86 -9.13 -5.82 -9.83
N PHE A 87 -8.09 -6.66 -9.90
CA PHE A 87 -7.31 -6.99 -11.10
C PHE A 87 -7.56 -8.37 -11.68
#